data_AF-A0A9N9HL91-F1
#
_entry.id   AF-A0A9N9HL91-F1
#
_cell.length_a   1.000
_cell.length_b   1.000
_cell.length_c   1.000
_cell.angle_alpha   90.00
_cell.angle_beta   90.00
_cell.angle_gamma   90.00
#
_symmetry.space_group_name_H-M   'P 1'
#
loop_
_entity.id
_entity.type
_entity.pdbx_description
1 polymer ?
#
loop_
_entity_poly.entity_id
_entity_poly.type
_entity_poly.pdbx_seq_one_letter_code
_entity_poly.pdbx_strand_id
1 'polypeptide(L)'
;MTDVHRILPTNWEILYLGHCSNWEGNSGEPLPDYNHGHSIYKLFISNRPYCTHAYAVSHRGALKLLKKLVNLTAPIDLQLTNMITANEITSYTIIPPVISRCHISDEPTNLYPGRNTLDLYSLKNSTLHSLGLNYELNSTLGFSHIYVINLINRRDRRERLEILAKKLNLKFEFFPAVSRDDENALKELDREDSYLNPSQVACYLSHYKVYQSIINNGYDSALILEDD
;
A
#
# COMPACT_ATOMS: atom_id res chain seq x y z
N MET A 1 -16.27 1.35 9.52
CA MET A 1 -15.09 2.25 9.51
C MET A 1 -15.49 3.55 8.82
N THR A 2 -15.85 4.58 9.58
CA THR A 2 -16.30 5.88 9.05
C THR A 2 -15.31 7.02 9.26
N ASP A 3 -14.20 6.76 9.95
CA ASP A 3 -13.37 7.81 10.56
C ASP A 3 -12.00 7.96 9.90
N VAL A 4 -11.88 7.72 8.60
CA VAL A 4 -10.64 7.99 7.84
C VAL A 4 -10.90 9.14 6.89
N HIS A 5 -9.94 10.06 6.74
CA HIS A 5 -10.01 11.19 5.82
C HIS A 5 -10.44 10.71 4.41
N ARG A 6 -11.65 11.10 3.96
CA ARG A 6 -12.29 10.50 2.78
C ARG A 6 -11.97 11.19 1.45
N ILE A 7 -11.42 12.40 1.50
CA ILE A 7 -11.22 13.23 0.32
C ILE A 7 -9.73 13.45 0.15
N LEU A 8 -9.15 12.88 -0.90
CA LEU A 8 -7.78 13.22 -1.28
C LEU A 8 -7.78 14.45 -2.17
N PRO A 9 -6.74 15.30 -2.12
CA PRO A 9 -6.52 16.33 -3.13
C PRO A 9 -6.54 15.73 -4.53
N THR A 10 -7.18 16.39 -5.50
CA THR A 10 -7.42 15.84 -6.84
C THR A 10 -6.14 15.49 -7.61
N ASN A 11 -5.01 16.04 -7.19
CA ASN A 11 -3.68 15.78 -7.73
C ASN A 11 -2.91 14.68 -6.98
N TRP A 12 -3.55 13.84 -6.17
CA TRP A 12 -2.85 12.74 -5.52
C TRP A 12 -2.33 11.71 -6.54
N GLU A 13 -1.10 11.23 -6.34
CA GLU A 13 -0.45 10.23 -7.19
C GLU A 13 -0.17 8.96 -6.39
N ILE A 14 0.28 9.11 -5.15
CA ILE A 14 0.48 8.01 -4.20
C ILE A 14 -0.22 8.34 -2.88
N LEU A 15 -0.82 7.32 -2.26
CA LEU A 15 -1.33 7.37 -0.89
C LEU A 15 -0.74 6.20 -0.11
N TYR A 16 0.00 6.44 0.98
CA TYR A 16 0.45 5.40 1.88
C TYR A 16 -0.61 5.13 2.95
N LEU A 17 -1.06 3.87 3.02
CA LEU A 17 -1.95 3.36 4.08
C LEU A 17 -1.18 2.56 5.13
N GLY A 18 0.05 2.18 4.81
CA GLY A 18 1.05 1.63 5.70
C GLY A 18 2.44 2.10 5.27
N HIS A 19 3.30 2.38 6.25
CA HIS A 19 4.67 2.84 6.03
C HIS A 19 5.57 2.41 7.20
N CYS A 20 6.88 2.56 7.05
CA CYS A 20 7.90 2.05 7.99
C CYS A 20 8.74 3.17 8.63
N SER A 21 8.27 4.41 8.47
CA SER A 21 8.97 5.60 8.90
C SER A 21 8.31 6.24 10.11
N ASN A 22 9.08 6.41 11.18
CA ASN A 22 8.69 7.17 12.37
C ASN A 22 8.64 8.68 12.13
N TRP A 23 9.09 9.15 10.96
CA TRP A 23 9.19 10.57 10.62
C TRP A 23 7.99 11.07 9.80
N GLU A 24 7.19 10.16 9.26
CA GLU A 24 5.95 10.52 8.57
C GLU A 24 4.96 11.15 9.56
N GLY A 25 4.38 12.28 9.19
CA GLY A 25 3.51 13.07 10.06
C GLY A 25 4.23 13.98 11.07
N ASN A 26 5.55 13.87 11.23
CA ASN A 26 6.29 14.71 12.20
C ASN A 26 6.74 16.07 11.63
N SER A 27 6.76 16.22 10.31
CA SER A 27 7.38 17.38 9.63
C SER A 27 6.38 18.43 9.13
N GLY A 28 5.09 18.27 9.43
CA GLY A 28 4.06 19.22 9.02
C GLY A 28 2.74 18.98 9.74
N GLU A 29 1.81 19.92 9.59
CA GLU A 29 0.44 19.79 10.08
C GLU A 29 -0.39 18.87 9.18
N PRO A 30 -1.36 18.13 9.73
CA PRO A 30 -2.26 17.33 8.91
C PRO A 30 -3.11 18.23 8.02
N LEU A 31 -3.48 17.71 6.85
CA LEU A 31 -4.44 18.37 5.98
C LEU A 31 -5.78 18.52 6.73
N PRO A 32 -6.46 19.68 6.59
CA PRO A 32 -7.68 19.94 7.32
C PRO A 32 -8.82 19.03 6.83
N ASP A 33 -9.43 18.29 7.77
CA ASP A 33 -10.67 17.55 7.53
C ASP A 33 -11.87 18.39 7.99
N TYR A 34 -12.43 19.18 7.07
CA TYR A 34 -13.57 20.05 7.37
C TYR A 34 -14.88 19.28 7.60
N ASN A 35 -14.92 17.98 7.32
CA ASN A 35 -16.13 17.16 7.42
C ASN A 35 -16.15 16.27 8.68
N HIS A 36 -15.01 16.06 9.36
CA HIS A 36 -14.94 15.16 10.52
C HIS A 36 -14.09 15.75 11.65
N GLY A 37 -14.76 16.30 12.66
CA GLY A 37 -14.12 16.96 13.79
C GLY A 37 -13.24 16.08 14.69
N HIS A 38 -13.28 14.74 14.58
CA HIS A 38 -12.65 13.85 15.57
C HIS A 38 -12.04 12.54 15.02
N SER A 39 -11.68 12.47 13.74
CA SER A 39 -10.93 11.29 13.26
C SER A 39 -9.54 11.24 13.92
N ILE A 40 -9.16 10.07 14.44
CA ILE A 40 -7.78 9.77 14.88
C ILE A 40 -6.82 9.56 13.70
N TYR A 41 -7.36 9.28 12.50
CA TYR A 41 -6.61 9.08 11.26
C TYR A 41 -6.51 10.39 10.50
N LYS A 42 -5.33 10.99 10.52
CA LYS A 42 -5.03 12.26 9.88
C LYS A 42 -4.25 12.05 8.58
N LEU A 43 -4.54 12.87 7.59
CA LEU A 43 -3.86 12.86 6.30
C LEU A 43 -2.69 13.86 6.34
N PHE A 44 -1.50 13.43 5.96
CA PHE A 44 -0.32 14.27 5.86
C PHE A 44 0.25 14.25 4.45
N ILE A 45 0.98 15.30 4.07
CA ILE A 45 1.87 15.23 2.91
C ILE A 45 2.97 14.22 3.24
N SER A 46 3.17 13.25 2.37
CA SER A 46 4.19 12.22 2.55
C SER A 46 5.58 12.80 2.29
N ASN A 47 6.57 12.32 3.04
CA ASN A 47 7.96 12.74 2.90
C ASN A 47 8.88 11.54 2.65
N ARG A 48 8.97 10.62 3.62
CA ARG A 48 9.86 9.46 3.58
C ARG A 48 9.16 8.21 4.14
N PRO A 49 8.31 7.53 3.36
CA PRO A 49 7.54 6.37 3.82
C PRO A 49 8.36 5.07 3.91
N TYR A 50 9.42 4.94 3.10
CA TYR A 50 10.41 3.85 3.06
C TYR A 50 9.95 2.42 2.78
N CYS A 51 8.67 2.09 2.77
CA CYS A 51 8.24 0.73 2.42
C CYS A 51 6.94 0.72 1.64
N THR A 52 6.71 -0.38 0.92
CA THR A 52 5.65 -0.55 -0.08
C THR A 52 4.62 -1.60 0.30
N HIS A 53 4.57 -2.01 1.59
CA HIS A 53 3.69 -3.09 2.03
C HIS A 53 2.20 -2.76 1.90
N ALA A 54 1.82 -1.49 1.95
CA ALA A 54 0.44 -1.05 1.74
C ALA A 54 0.35 0.42 1.27
N TYR A 55 0.12 0.61 -0.01
CA TYR A 55 -0.04 1.94 -0.61
C TYR A 55 -0.98 1.87 -1.81
N ALA A 56 -1.61 2.99 -2.14
CA ALA A 56 -2.46 3.13 -3.30
C ALA A 56 -1.83 4.08 -4.32
N VAL A 57 -2.14 3.83 -5.59
CA VAL A 57 -1.66 4.61 -6.72
C VAL A 57 -2.85 5.04 -7.57
N SER A 58 -2.90 6.32 -7.94
CA SER A 58 -3.90 6.81 -8.89
C SER A 58 -3.49 6.48 -10.33
N HIS A 59 -4.43 6.48 -11.27
CA HIS A 59 -4.15 6.26 -12.69
C HIS A 59 -3.02 7.17 -13.21
N ARG A 60 -3.09 8.45 -12.84
CA ARG A 60 -2.06 9.44 -13.18
C ARG A 60 -0.72 9.13 -12.52
N GLY A 61 -0.75 8.71 -11.25
CA GLY A 61 0.43 8.23 -10.54
C GLY A 61 1.09 7.05 -11.24
N ALA A 62 0.31 6.03 -11.64
CA ALA A 62 0.81 4.86 -12.36
C ALA A 62 1.45 5.24 -13.71
N LEU A 63 0.83 6.13 -14.50
CA LEU A 63 1.43 6.64 -15.74
C LEU A 63 2.78 7.33 -15.51
N LYS A 64 2.88 8.12 -14.44
CA LYS A 64 4.09 8.86 -14.11
C LYS A 64 5.19 7.94 -13.60
N LEU A 65 4.83 6.96 -12.77
CA LEU A 65 5.71 5.92 -12.28
C LEU A 65 6.29 5.13 -13.45
N LEU A 66 5.48 4.63 -14.38
CA LEU A 66 5.97 3.89 -15.55
C LEU A 66 6.96 4.71 -16.41
N LYS A 67 6.76 6.02 -16.54
CA LYS A 67 7.70 6.90 -17.28
C LYS A 67 9.02 7.15 -16.55
N LYS A 68 9.00 7.14 -15.22
CA LYS A 68 10.15 7.49 -14.37
C LYS A 68 10.95 6.27 -13.93
N LEU A 69 10.28 5.13 -13.79
CA LEU A 69 10.82 3.85 -13.33
C LEU A 69 11.40 3.00 -14.47
N VAL A 70 11.90 3.65 -15.53
CA VAL A 70 12.58 2.96 -16.64
C VAL A 70 14.00 2.56 -16.23
N ASN A 71 14.66 3.39 -15.41
CA ASN A 71 16.03 3.18 -14.97
C ASN A 71 16.07 2.74 -13.49
N LEU A 72 16.68 1.57 -13.25
CA LEU A 72 16.79 0.96 -11.92
C LEU A 72 18.01 1.49 -11.18
N THR A 73 17.85 2.66 -10.55
CA THR A 73 18.93 3.31 -9.80
C THR A 73 18.95 2.93 -8.32
N ALA A 74 17.83 2.44 -7.80
CA ALA A 74 17.63 2.10 -6.39
C ALA A 74 16.51 1.07 -6.23
N PRO A 75 16.42 0.38 -5.07
CA PRO A 75 15.23 -0.40 -4.70
C PRO A 75 13.95 0.44 -4.82
N ILE A 76 12.82 -0.19 -5.13
CA ILE A 76 11.57 0.52 -5.48
C ILE A 76 11.12 1.48 -4.37
N ASP A 77 11.17 1.04 -3.12
CA ASP A 77 10.84 1.81 -1.92
C ASP A 77 11.70 3.07 -1.77
N LEU A 78 13.01 2.95 -2.01
CA LEU A 78 13.94 4.06 -2.00
C LEU A 78 13.73 4.98 -3.21
N GLN A 79 13.47 4.43 -4.39
CA GLN A 79 13.22 5.23 -5.60
C GLN A 79 11.93 6.05 -5.43
N LEU A 80 10.85 5.45 -4.92
CA LEU A 80 9.62 6.16 -4.59
C LEU A 80 9.88 7.26 -3.56
N THR A 81 10.61 6.94 -2.48
CA THR A 81 10.98 7.93 -1.45
C THR A 81 11.77 9.10 -2.05
N ASN A 82 12.76 8.83 -2.90
CA ASN A 82 13.54 9.86 -3.57
C ASN A 82 12.66 10.75 -4.45
N MET A 83 11.74 10.17 -5.22
CA MET A 83 10.81 10.93 -6.06
C MET A 83 9.85 11.79 -5.24
N ILE A 84 9.39 11.31 -4.08
CA ILE A 84 8.55 12.08 -3.15
C ILE A 84 9.35 13.26 -2.60
N THR A 85 10.54 13.02 -2.05
CA THR A 85 11.39 14.08 -1.47
C THR A 85 11.86 15.11 -2.50
N ALA A 86 12.00 14.72 -3.76
CA ALA A 86 12.32 15.62 -4.88
C ALA A 86 11.10 16.40 -5.40
N ASN A 87 9.92 16.24 -4.79
CA ASN A 87 8.64 16.79 -5.24
C ASN A 87 8.26 16.37 -6.67
N GLU A 88 8.78 15.25 -7.15
CA GLU A 88 8.41 14.69 -8.45
C GLU A 88 7.10 13.92 -8.38
N ILE A 89 6.72 13.40 -7.22
CA ILE A 89 5.44 12.71 -6.99
C ILE A 89 4.67 13.39 -5.88
N THR A 90 3.39 13.69 -6.13
CA THR A 90 2.47 14.14 -5.09
C THR A 90 1.98 12.94 -4.28
N SER A 91 2.54 12.80 -3.08
CA SER A 91 2.26 11.67 -2.18
C SER A 91 1.66 12.14 -0.86
N TYR A 92 0.74 11.35 -0.33
CA TYR A 92 0.13 11.56 0.99
C TYR A 92 0.25 10.30 1.84
N THR A 93 0.18 10.45 3.16
CA THR A 93 0.24 9.35 4.12
C THR A 93 -0.86 9.51 5.17
N ILE A 94 -1.51 8.41 5.55
CA ILE A 94 -2.44 8.39 6.68
C ILE A 94 -1.70 7.99 7.95
N ILE A 95 -1.83 8.82 8.99
CA ILE A 95 -1.24 8.61 10.31
C ILE A 95 -2.36 8.55 11.36
N PRO A 96 -2.41 7.53 12.24
CA PRO A 96 -1.55 6.34 12.23
C PRO A 96 -1.83 5.43 11.02
N PRO A 97 -0.90 4.56 10.62
CA PRO A 97 -1.07 3.69 9.46
C PRO A 97 -2.27 2.77 9.64
N VAL A 98 -3.15 2.71 8.63
CA VAL A 98 -4.38 1.90 8.64
C VAL A 98 -4.08 0.42 8.40
N ILE A 99 -3.07 0.13 7.57
CA ILE A 99 -2.63 -1.22 7.25
C ILE A 99 -1.22 -1.43 7.80
N SER A 100 -1.06 -2.46 8.61
CA SER A 100 0.20 -2.77 9.28
C SER A 100 0.65 -4.16 8.93
N ARG A 101 1.98 -4.34 8.82
CA ARG A 101 2.57 -5.66 8.70
C ARG A 101 2.20 -6.49 9.94
N CYS A 102 1.68 -7.69 9.72
CA CYS A 102 1.35 -8.61 10.79
C CYS A 102 2.59 -9.43 11.16
N HIS A 103 3.34 -8.98 12.17
CA HIS A 103 4.36 -9.82 12.80
C HIS A 103 3.67 -10.77 13.78
N ILE A 104 3.64 -12.07 13.46
CA ILE A 104 3.13 -13.14 14.36
C ILE A 104 4.11 -13.40 15.51
N SER A 105 5.30 -12.80 15.50
CA SER A 105 6.23 -12.83 16.64
C SER A 105 5.78 -11.83 17.71
N ASP A 106 5.70 -12.30 18.97
CA ASP A 106 5.26 -11.61 20.18
C ASP A 106 6.02 -10.32 20.58
N GLU A 107 6.79 -9.70 19.68
CA GLU A 107 7.42 -8.41 19.94
C GLU A 107 6.65 -7.26 19.30
N PRO A 108 6.09 -6.33 20.11
CA PRO A 108 5.48 -5.12 19.59
C PRO A 108 6.51 -4.29 18.84
N THR A 109 6.25 -4.03 17.57
CA THR A 109 7.00 -3.02 16.81
C THR A 109 6.73 -1.67 17.45
N ASN A 110 7.72 -1.17 18.21
CA ASN A 110 7.72 0.08 18.96
C ASN A 110 7.60 1.36 18.11
N LEU A 111 7.19 1.28 16.83
CA LEU A 111 7.01 2.46 15.97
C LEU A 111 5.84 3.35 16.44
N TYR A 112 4.87 2.80 17.18
CA TYR A 112 3.73 3.53 17.73
C TYR A 112 3.45 3.08 19.17
N PRO A 113 4.05 3.75 20.19
CA PRO A 113 3.82 3.39 21.59
C PRO A 113 2.33 3.57 21.93
N GLY A 114 1.68 2.47 22.34
CA GLY A 114 0.24 2.41 22.62
C GLY A 114 -0.58 1.53 21.68
N ARG A 115 0.04 0.95 20.65
CA ARG A 115 -0.61 -0.03 19.77
C ARG A 115 -0.38 -1.45 20.30
N ASN A 116 -1.42 -2.12 20.81
CA ASN A 116 -1.28 -3.55 21.07
C ASN A 116 -1.21 -4.28 19.73
N THR A 117 -0.28 -5.23 19.59
CA THR A 117 -0.03 -6.05 18.38
C THR A 117 -1.25 -6.82 17.87
N LEU A 118 -2.32 -6.84 18.65
CA LEU A 118 -3.59 -7.51 18.40
C LEU A 118 -4.79 -6.62 18.76
N ASP A 119 -4.74 -5.32 18.48
CA ASP A 119 -5.97 -4.50 18.44
C ASP A 119 -6.79 -4.79 17.16
N LEU A 120 -7.07 -6.08 16.92
CA LEU A 120 -8.32 -6.47 16.31
C LEU A 120 -9.42 -6.14 17.33
N TYR A 121 -9.89 -4.89 17.31
CA TYR A 121 -11.22 -4.62 17.84
C TYR A 121 -12.19 -5.43 16.98
N SER A 122 -12.45 -6.66 17.41
CA SER A 122 -13.70 -7.32 17.09
C SER A 122 -14.78 -6.33 17.50
N LEU A 123 -15.68 -5.98 16.58
CA LEU A 123 -16.91 -5.24 16.86
C LEU A 123 -17.87 -6.08 17.72
N LYS A 124 -17.36 -6.79 18.73
CA LYS A 124 -18.13 -7.49 19.74
C LYS A 124 -18.98 -6.43 20.43
N ASN A 125 -20.28 -6.47 20.15
CA ASN A 125 -21.33 -5.58 20.65
C ASN A 125 -21.52 -4.23 19.92
N SER A 126 -21.14 -4.12 18.65
CA SER A 126 -21.63 -2.97 17.87
C SER A 126 -23.13 -3.10 17.59
N THR A 127 -23.86 -1.98 17.62
CA THR A 127 -25.27 -1.88 17.20
C THR A 127 -25.50 -2.50 15.82
N LEU A 128 -24.45 -2.55 14.98
CA LEU A 128 -24.43 -3.18 13.66
C LEU A 128 -24.61 -4.71 13.70
N HIS A 129 -23.99 -5.39 14.66
CA HIS A 129 -24.22 -6.83 14.93
C HIS A 129 -25.64 -7.08 15.47
N SER A 130 -26.17 -6.15 16.27
CA SER A 130 -27.52 -6.25 16.84
C SER A 130 -28.64 -5.88 15.86
N LEU A 131 -28.36 -5.11 14.79
CA LEU A 131 -29.33 -4.68 13.78
C LEU A 131 -29.35 -5.57 12.52
N GLY A 132 -28.48 -6.57 12.41
CA GLY A 132 -28.44 -7.47 11.24
C GLY A 132 -28.09 -6.78 9.91
N LEU A 133 -27.38 -5.64 9.97
CA LEU A 133 -27.05 -4.84 8.78
C LEU A 133 -25.68 -5.24 8.21
N ASN A 134 -25.71 -5.62 6.92
CA ASN A 134 -24.61 -6.24 6.16
C ASN A 134 -23.45 -5.28 5.81
N TYR A 135 -22.23 -5.84 5.74
CA TYR A 135 -20.98 -5.25 5.22
C TYR A 135 -20.98 -5.06 3.68
N GLU A 136 -22.15 -4.77 3.11
CA GLU A 136 -22.35 -4.62 1.68
C GLU A 136 -22.23 -3.14 1.35
N LEU A 137 -21.08 -2.69 0.81
CA LEU A 137 -21.03 -1.60 -0.17
C LEU A 137 -19.63 -1.21 -0.65
N ASN A 138 -18.53 -1.79 -0.15
CA ASN A 138 -17.23 -1.48 -0.75
C ASN A 138 -16.15 -2.55 -0.57
N SER A 139 -16.29 -3.66 -1.31
CA SER A 139 -15.29 -4.75 -1.31
C SER A 139 -13.90 -4.32 -1.84
N THR A 140 -13.78 -3.11 -2.40
CA THR A 140 -12.53 -2.53 -2.87
C THR A 140 -12.10 -1.28 -2.07
N LEU A 141 -12.74 -1.00 -0.92
CA LEU A 141 -12.39 0.12 -0.03
C LEU A 141 -12.39 1.52 -0.68
N GLY A 142 -13.07 1.69 -1.82
CA GLY A 142 -13.14 2.95 -2.55
C GLY A 142 -12.13 3.08 -3.68
N PHE A 143 -11.27 2.08 -3.86
CA PHE A 143 -10.38 1.97 -5.02
C PHE A 143 -11.09 1.24 -6.16
N SER A 144 -10.64 1.44 -7.40
CA SER A 144 -11.13 0.64 -8.53
C SER A 144 -10.70 -0.82 -8.40
N HIS A 145 -9.56 -1.06 -7.75
CA HIS A 145 -8.97 -2.39 -7.63
C HIS A 145 -8.11 -2.56 -6.37
N ILE A 146 -7.97 -3.81 -5.88
CA ILE A 146 -7.01 -4.17 -4.82
C ILE A 146 -6.11 -5.30 -5.33
N TYR A 147 -4.83 -5.00 -5.50
CA TYR A 147 -3.79 -5.99 -5.82
C TYR A 147 -3.09 -6.47 -4.55
N VAL A 148 -2.80 -7.77 -4.51
CA VAL A 148 -1.91 -8.40 -3.53
C VAL A 148 -0.75 -9.01 -4.29
N ILE A 149 0.44 -8.44 -4.17
CA ILE A 149 1.67 -8.98 -4.75
C ILE A 149 2.08 -10.19 -3.92
N ASN A 150 2.10 -11.37 -4.54
CA ASN A 150 2.40 -12.62 -3.87
C ASN A 150 3.23 -13.51 -4.80
N LEU A 151 4.30 -14.10 -4.27
CA LEU A 151 5.04 -15.14 -4.98
C LEU A 151 4.18 -16.40 -5.08
N ILE A 152 4.08 -16.98 -6.28
CA ILE A 152 3.23 -18.16 -6.57
C ILE A 152 3.55 -19.36 -5.65
N ASN A 153 4.80 -19.47 -5.19
CA ASN A 153 5.23 -20.54 -4.28
C ASN A 153 4.85 -20.28 -2.80
N ARG A 154 4.50 -19.04 -2.42
CA ARG A 154 4.10 -18.66 -1.06
C ARG A 154 2.60 -18.83 -0.84
N ARG A 155 2.13 -20.06 -1.05
CA ARG A 155 0.74 -20.47 -0.86
C ARG A 155 0.28 -20.28 0.58
N ASP A 156 1.18 -20.49 1.54
CA ASP A 156 0.96 -20.25 2.96
C ASP A 156 0.49 -18.82 3.26
N ARG A 157 1.10 -17.82 2.63
CA ARG A 157 0.75 -16.40 2.82
C ARG A 157 -0.53 -16.06 2.07
N ARG A 158 -0.67 -16.56 0.85
CA ARG A 158 -1.87 -16.40 0.03
C ARG A 158 -3.12 -16.92 0.74
N GLU A 159 -3.10 -18.16 1.24
CA GLU A 159 -4.24 -18.76 1.95
C GLU A 159 -4.67 -17.92 3.17
N ARG A 160 -3.71 -17.39 3.93
CA ARG A 160 -3.99 -16.49 5.07
C ARG A 160 -4.70 -15.22 4.62
N LEU A 161 -4.22 -14.59 3.54
CA LEU A 161 -4.82 -13.37 2.99
C LEU A 161 -6.19 -13.63 2.33
N GLU A 162 -6.40 -14.79 1.71
CA GLU A 162 -7.71 -15.21 1.18
C GLU A 162 -8.74 -15.38 2.30
N ILE A 163 -8.35 -15.98 3.43
CA ILE A 163 -9.21 -16.08 4.62
C ILE A 163 -9.55 -14.69 5.15
N LEU A 164 -8.56 -13.79 5.21
CA LEU A 164 -8.77 -12.41 5.65
C LEU A 164 -9.71 -11.65 4.72
N ALA A 165 -9.49 -11.76 3.41
CA ALA A 165 -10.33 -11.15 2.38
C ALA A 165 -11.79 -11.60 2.52
N LYS A 166 -12.02 -12.91 2.68
CA LYS A 166 -13.36 -13.46 2.89
C LYS A 166 -14.01 -12.94 4.18
N LYS A 167 -13.25 -12.86 5.27
CA LYS A 167 -13.76 -12.35 6.56
C LYS A 167 -14.14 -10.87 6.51
N LEU A 168 -13.40 -10.08 5.73
CA LEU A 168 -13.59 -8.64 5.60
C LEU A 168 -14.46 -8.25 4.38
N ASN A 169 -14.95 -9.23 3.63
CA ASN A 169 -15.67 -9.03 2.36
C ASN A 169 -14.86 -8.18 1.34
N LEU A 170 -13.54 -8.42 1.26
CA LEU A 170 -12.65 -7.71 0.35
C LEU A 170 -12.41 -8.53 -0.92
N LYS A 171 -12.36 -7.84 -2.05
CA LYS A 171 -12.05 -8.42 -3.35
C LYS A 171 -10.58 -8.18 -3.68
N PHE A 172 -9.74 -9.15 -3.35
CA PHE A 172 -8.32 -9.13 -3.69
C PHE A 172 -8.06 -9.83 -5.04
N GLU A 173 -7.20 -9.23 -5.84
CA GLU A 173 -6.54 -9.90 -6.96
C GLU A 173 -5.11 -10.23 -6.55
N PHE A 174 -4.77 -11.52 -6.54
CA PHE A 174 -3.40 -11.96 -6.29
C PHE A 174 -2.59 -11.79 -7.57
N PHE A 175 -1.73 -10.78 -7.59
CA PHE A 175 -0.82 -10.50 -8.69
C PHE A 175 0.46 -11.32 -8.50
N PRO A 176 0.87 -12.14 -9.50
CA PRO A 176 2.05 -12.98 -9.36
C PRO A 176 3.31 -12.13 -9.30
N ALA A 177 3.99 -12.17 -8.16
CA ALA A 177 5.29 -11.52 -8.00
C ALA A 177 6.36 -12.20 -8.85
N VAL A 178 7.28 -11.41 -9.39
CA VAL A 178 8.47 -11.91 -10.08
C VAL A 178 9.40 -12.55 -9.05
N SER A 179 9.90 -13.74 -9.36
CA SER A 179 10.89 -14.41 -8.51
C SER A 179 12.29 -13.86 -8.78
N ARG A 180 13.10 -13.75 -7.73
CA ARG A 180 14.54 -13.46 -7.85
C ARG A 180 15.30 -14.53 -8.65
N ASP A 181 14.71 -15.71 -8.80
CA ASP A 181 15.29 -16.85 -9.51
C ASP A 181 14.81 -16.92 -10.98
N ASP A 182 13.94 -16.00 -11.44
CA ASP A 182 13.47 -15.95 -12.84
C ASP A 182 14.40 -15.09 -13.70
N GLU A 183 15.50 -15.68 -14.17
CA GLU A 183 16.49 -14.96 -14.98
C GLU A 183 15.93 -14.32 -16.26
N ASN A 184 14.86 -14.87 -16.84
CA ASN A 184 14.27 -14.33 -18.06
C ASN A 184 13.51 -13.05 -17.76
N ALA A 185 12.66 -13.05 -16.74
CA ALA A 185 11.95 -11.85 -16.30
C ALA A 185 12.93 -10.75 -15.87
N LEU A 186 14.02 -11.13 -15.20
CA LEU A 186 15.03 -10.17 -14.75
C LEU A 186 15.82 -9.49 -15.89
N LYS A 187 15.82 -10.06 -17.10
CA LYS A 187 16.44 -9.45 -18.30
C LYS A 187 15.49 -8.49 -19.04
N GLU A 188 14.21 -8.44 -18.69
CA GLU A 188 13.23 -7.54 -19.34
C GLU A 188 13.55 -6.06 -19.12
N LEU A 189 14.24 -5.72 -18.04
CA LEU A 189 14.74 -4.36 -17.78
C LEU A 189 16.23 -4.33 -18.10
N ASP A 190 16.64 -3.34 -18.90
CA ASP A 190 18.03 -3.18 -19.33
C ASP A 190 18.93 -2.99 -18.09
N ARG A 191 19.79 -3.97 -17.84
CA ARG A 191 20.49 -4.15 -16.55
C ARG A 191 21.87 -3.52 -16.53
N GLU A 192 22.33 -2.96 -17.65
CA GLU A 192 23.77 -2.73 -17.86
C GLU A 192 24.42 -1.87 -16.75
N ASP A 193 23.65 -1.05 -16.02
CA ASP A 193 24.16 -0.17 -14.96
C ASP A 193 23.50 -0.31 -13.57
N SER A 194 22.66 -1.32 -13.30
CA SER A 194 21.98 -1.41 -12.01
C SER A 194 22.84 -2.10 -10.93
N TYR A 195 23.17 -1.39 -9.85
CA TYR A 195 23.83 -1.96 -8.64
C TYR A 195 22.88 -2.83 -7.78
N LEU A 196 21.69 -3.18 -8.29
CA LEU A 196 20.65 -3.86 -7.54
C LEU A 196 20.85 -5.38 -7.55
N ASN A 197 20.59 -6.01 -6.41
CA ASN A 197 20.60 -7.47 -6.33
C ASN A 197 19.32 -8.07 -6.99
N PRO A 198 19.34 -9.37 -7.36
CA PRO A 198 18.21 -10.01 -8.03
C PRO A 198 16.86 -9.89 -7.30
N SER A 199 16.86 -9.91 -5.96
CA SER A 199 15.64 -9.74 -5.16
C SER A 199 15.06 -8.34 -5.26
N GLN A 200 15.91 -7.30 -5.26
CA GLN A 200 15.50 -5.92 -5.44
C GLN A 200 14.91 -5.68 -6.83
N VAL A 201 15.55 -6.24 -7.87
CA VAL A 201 15.05 -6.15 -9.24
C VAL A 201 13.72 -6.91 -9.39
N ALA A 202 13.58 -8.08 -8.78
CA ALA A 202 12.34 -8.85 -8.79
C ALA A 202 11.18 -8.11 -8.10
N CYS A 203 11.45 -7.51 -6.94
CA CYS A 203 10.48 -6.66 -6.26
C CYS A 203 10.08 -5.48 -7.16
N TYR A 204 11.06 -4.77 -7.71
CA TYR A 204 10.84 -3.66 -8.63
C TYR A 204 9.92 -4.02 -9.81
N LEU A 205 10.26 -5.12 -10.50
CA LEU A 205 9.48 -5.63 -11.62
C LEU A 205 8.06 -5.98 -11.23
N SER A 206 7.85 -6.53 -10.03
CA SER A 206 6.51 -6.88 -9.54
C SER A 206 5.64 -5.63 -9.42
N HIS A 207 6.15 -4.55 -8.82
CA HIS A 207 5.41 -3.28 -8.75
C HIS A 207 5.24 -2.63 -10.12
N TYR A 208 6.27 -2.65 -10.97
CA TYR A 208 6.20 -2.10 -12.31
C TYR A 208 5.09 -2.77 -13.15
N LYS A 209 4.99 -4.11 -13.09
CA LYS A 209 3.94 -4.89 -13.77
C LYS A 209 2.55 -4.59 -13.21
N VAL A 210 2.41 -4.35 -11.90
CA VAL A 210 1.15 -3.87 -11.31
C VAL A 210 0.77 -2.49 -11.86
N TYR A 211 1.70 -1.55 -11.97
CA TYR A 211 1.42 -0.25 -12.56
C TYR A 211 0.99 -0.36 -14.03
N GLN A 212 1.62 -1.24 -14.81
CA GLN A 212 1.18 -1.54 -16.18
C GLN A 212 -0.27 -2.08 -16.19
N SER A 213 -0.60 -2.96 -15.25
CA SER A 213 -1.96 -3.53 -15.12
C SER A 213 -3.01 -2.44 -14.82
N ILE A 214 -2.69 -1.48 -13.93
CA ILE A 214 -3.57 -0.33 -13.64
C ILE A 214 -3.91 0.45 -14.92
N ILE A 215 -2.89 0.71 -15.75
CA ILE A 215 -3.07 1.46 -17.00
C ILE A 215 -3.82 0.64 -18.05
N ASN A 216 -3.42 -0.61 -18.27
CA ASN A 216 -4.01 -1.47 -19.28
C ASN A 216 -5.50 -1.76 -19.03
N ASN A 217 -5.90 -1.84 -17.76
CA ASN A 217 -7.30 -2.05 -17.38
C ASN A 217 -8.08 -0.73 -17.20
N GLY A 218 -7.45 0.43 -17.34
CA GLY A 218 -8.12 1.73 -17.18
C GLY A 218 -8.63 1.99 -15.75
N TYR A 219 -7.95 1.44 -14.73
CA TYR A 219 -8.35 1.65 -13.34
C TYR A 219 -8.01 3.08 -12.88
N ASP A 220 -8.95 3.77 -12.24
CA ASP A 220 -8.75 5.13 -11.72
C ASP A 220 -7.79 5.14 -10.54
N SER A 221 -7.83 4.10 -9.72
CA SER A 221 -6.91 3.89 -8.62
C SER A 221 -6.84 2.42 -8.22
N ALA A 222 -5.70 2.01 -7.66
CA ALA A 222 -5.57 0.69 -7.07
C ALA A 222 -4.83 0.74 -5.74
N LEU A 223 -5.31 -0.04 -4.78
CA LEU A 223 -4.57 -0.39 -3.56
C LEU A 223 -3.62 -1.55 -3.89
N ILE A 224 -2.37 -1.44 -3.47
CA ILE A 224 -1.31 -2.42 -3.66
C ILE A 224 -0.85 -2.87 -2.27
N LEU A 225 -0.95 -4.17 -2.04
CA LEU A 225 -0.53 -4.83 -0.81
C LEU A 225 0.59 -5.82 -1.13
N GLU A 226 1.61 -5.86 -0.28
CA GLU A 226 2.59 -6.96 -0.28
C GLU A 226 2.14 -8.05 0.69
N ASP A 227 2.60 -9.28 0.45
CA ASP A 227 2.27 -10.43 1.29
C ASP A 227 3.25 -10.62 2.47
N ASP A 228 4.20 -9.72 2.69
CA ASP A 228 5.30 -9.85 3.66
C ASP A 228 5.07 -9.22 5.05
#